data_AF-A0A2M8PXD9-F1
#
_entry.id   AF-A0A2M8PXD9-F1
#
_cell.length_a   1.000
_cell.length_b   1.000
_cell.length_c   1.000
_cell.angle_alpha   90.00
_cell.angle_beta   90.00
_cell.angle_gamma   90.00
#
_symmetry.space_group_name_H-M   'P 1'
#
loop_
_entity.id
_entity.type
_entity.pdbx_description
1 polymer ?
#
loop_
_entity_poly.entity_id
_entity_poly.type
_entity_poly.pdbx_seq_one_letter_code
_entity_poly.pdbx_strand_id
1 'polypeptide(L)' 'MPRKKLIEVALPLDAINDASAHEKNVHLGHINNLHVWWARRPLAAARAVLFASLVDDPDNP' A
#
# COMPACT_ATOMS: atom_id res chain seq x y z
N MET A 1 -19.61 -17.22 11.42
CA MET A 1 -19.14 -15.81 11.36
C MET A 1 -18.40 -15.61 10.05
N PRO A 2 -18.37 -14.42 9.45
CA PRO A 2 -17.57 -14.18 8.24
C PRO A 2 -16.08 -14.49 8.50
N ARG A 3 -15.36 -15.04 7.51
CA ARG A 3 -13.90 -15.22 7.61
C ARG A 3 -13.25 -13.86 7.83
N LYS A 4 -12.24 -13.82 8.71
CA LYS A 4 -11.43 -12.62 8.92
C LYS A 4 -10.62 -12.33 7.66
N LYS A 5 -10.50 -11.05 7.30
CA LYS A 5 -9.65 -10.61 6.20
C LYS A 5 -8.22 -10.42 6.65
N LEU A 6 -7.28 -10.58 5.71
CA LEU A 6 -5.86 -10.39 5.96
C LEU A 6 -5.56 -9.01 6.54
N ILE A 7 -6.28 -7.97 6.08
CA ILE A 7 -6.13 -6.60 6.58
C ILE A 7 -6.45 -6.44 8.07
N GLU A 8 -7.26 -7.33 8.65
CA GLU A 8 -7.65 -7.29 10.07
C GLU A 8 -6.62 -7.98 10.98
N VAL A 9 -5.72 -8.79 10.41
CA VAL A 9 -4.85 -9.70 11.17
C VAL A 9 -3.37 -9.36 10.98
N ALA A 10 -2.91 -9.27 9.72
CA ALA A 10 -1.49 -9.15 9.41
C ALA A 10 -1.29 -8.34 8.12
N LEU A 11 -1.23 -7.01 8.26
CA LEU A 11 -0.79 -6.14 7.17
C LEU A 11 0.72 -5.87 7.30
N PRO A 12 1.57 -6.23 6.30
CA PRO A 12 3.01 -6.06 6.39
C PRO A 12 3.41 -4.59 6.17
N LEU A 13 3.30 -3.78 7.23
CA LEU A 13 3.51 -2.33 7.17
C LEU A 13 4.94 -1.96 6.76
N ASP A 14 5.96 -2.66 7.23
CA ASP A 14 7.37 -2.36 6.93
C ASP A 14 7.65 -2.48 5.42
N ALA A 15 7.25 -3.60 4.81
CA ALA A 15 7.41 -3.82 3.38
C ALA A 15 6.62 -2.80 2.55
N ILE A 16 5.41 -2.44 2.99
CA ILE A 16 4.60 -1.40 2.34
C ILE A 16 5.26 -0.03 2.44
N ASN A 17 5.85 0.30 3.59
CA ASN A 17 6.52 1.57 3.84
C ASN A 17 7.79 1.71 3.00
N ASP A 18 8.62 0.67 2.93
CA ASP A 18 9.83 0.64 2.10
C ASP A 18 9.51 0.84 0.61
N ALA A 19 8.51 0.11 0.10
CA ALA A 19 8.05 0.25 -1.28
C ALA A 19 7.43 1.64 -1.54
N SER A 20 6.64 2.15 -0.60
CA SER A 20 6.03 3.48 -0.70
C SER A 20 7.07 4.61 -0.66
N ALA A 21 8.17 4.42 0.09
CA ALA A 21 9.29 5.36 0.12
C ALA A 21 10.03 5.39 -1.22
N HIS A 22 10.20 4.23 -1.88
CA HIS A 22 10.80 4.17 -3.21
C HIS A 22 9.99 4.99 -4.24
N GLU A 23 8.68 4.83 -4.27
CA GLU A 23 7.79 5.57 -5.19
C GLU A 23 7.81 7.09 -4.99
N LYS A 24 8.04 7.55 -3.76
CA LYS A 24 8.15 8.98 -3.43
C LYS A 24 9.47 9.60 -3.85
N ASN A 25 10.51 8.79 -4.03
CA ASN A 25 11.87 9.27 -4.24
C ASN A 25 12.34 9.27 -5.70
N VAL A 26 11.46 8.93 -6.66
CA VAL A 26 11.77 8.98 -8.09
C VAL A 26 11.66 10.41 -8.61
N HIS A 27 12.77 11.16 -8.57
CA HIS A 27 12.82 12.59 -8.89
C HIS A 27 13.52 12.93 -10.23
N LEU A 28 13.45 12.08 -11.25
CA LEU A 28 14.13 12.37 -12.53
C LEU A 28 13.30 13.29 -13.44
N GLY A 29 13.60 14.59 -13.48
CA GLY A 29 13.20 15.51 -14.57
C GLY A 29 11.71 15.69 -14.90
N HIS A 30 10.80 15.09 -14.13
CA HIS A 30 9.36 15.11 -14.41
C HIS A 30 8.68 16.35 -13.81
N ILE A 31 7.70 16.90 -14.53
CA ILE A 31 6.88 18.06 -14.09
C ILE A 31 6.23 17.82 -12.71
N ASN A 32 5.95 16.55 -12.39
CA ASN A 32 5.43 16.12 -11.09
C ASN A 32 6.37 16.41 -9.89
N ASN A 33 7.64 16.77 -10.11
CA ASN A 33 8.56 17.22 -9.06
C ASN A 33 8.34 18.69 -8.65
N LEU A 34 7.74 19.50 -9.52
CA LEU A 34 7.57 20.94 -9.28
C LEU A 34 6.38 21.25 -8.38
N HIS A 35 5.32 20.45 -8.47
CA HIS A 35 4.14 20.59 -7.63
C HIS A 35 3.47 19.22 -7.48
N VAL A 36 3.39 18.75 -6.24
CA VAL A 36 2.58 17.58 -5.90
C VAL A 36 1.13 18.03 -5.84
N TRP A 37 0.36 17.77 -6.89
CA TRP A 37 -1.09 17.96 -6.88
C TRP A 37 -1.70 17.15 -5.72
N TRP A 38 -2.78 17.67 -5.13
CA TRP A 38 -3.28 17.28 -3.81
C TRP A 38 -3.18 15.76 -3.52
N ALA A 39 -2.25 15.44 -2.62
CA ALA A 39 -2.05 14.15 -1.95
C ALA A 39 -2.00 12.89 -2.84
N ARG A 40 -0.86 12.67 -3.53
CA ARG A 40 -0.60 11.37 -4.17
C ARG A 40 -0.52 10.26 -3.11
N ARG A 41 -1.48 9.34 -3.12
CA ARG A 41 -1.40 8.09 -2.33
C ARG A 41 -0.35 7.17 -2.97
N PRO A 42 0.59 6.60 -2.20
CA PRO A 42 1.50 5.59 -2.72
C PRO A 42 0.71 4.43 -3.32
N LEU A 43 1.09 4.01 -4.52
CA LEU A 43 0.45 2.93 -5.25
C LEU A 43 0.70 1.60 -4.56
N ALA A 44 1.89 1.40 -3.99
CA ALA A 44 2.22 0.28 -3.12
C ALA A 44 1.20 0.14 -1.97
N ALA A 45 0.96 1.22 -1.21
CA ALA A 45 -0.01 1.21 -0.12
C ALA A 45 -1.45 0.93 -0.61
N ALA A 46 -1.88 1.58 -1.70
CA ALA A 46 -3.22 1.36 -2.25
C ALA A 46 -3.44 -0.09 -2.70
N ARG A 47 -2.46 -0.69 -3.38
CA ARG A 47 -2.52 -2.08 -3.85
C ARG A 47 -2.54 -3.06 -2.67
N ALA A 48 -1.69 -2.86 -1.67
CA ALA A 48 -1.62 -3.73 -0.50
C ALA A 48 -2.92 -3.71 0.30
N VAL A 49 -3.50 -2.53 0.54
CA VAL A 49 -4.79 -2.39 1.24
C VAL A 49 -5.92 -3.07 0.48
N LEU A 50 -6.00 -2.86 -0.84
CA LEU A 50 -7.03 -3.51 -1.67
C LEU A 50 -6.90 -5.04 -1.65
N PHE A 51 -5.69 -5.56 -1.84
CA PHE A 51 -5.44 -7.00 -1.80
C PHE A 51 -5.81 -7.61 -0.44
N ALA A 52 -5.32 -7.01 0.65
CA ALA A 52 -5.56 -7.50 2.01
C ALA A 52 -7.05 -7.41 2.43
N SER A 53 -7.83 -6.53 1.79
CA SER A 53 -9.29 -6.46 2.00
C SER A 53 -10.05 -7.59 1.30
N LEU A 54 -9.47 -8.20 0.26
CA LEU A 54 -10.11 -9.25 -0.52
C LEU A 54 -9.75 -10.65 0.01
N VAL A 55 -8.49 -10.83 0.41
CA VAL A 55 -7.93 -12.12 0.84
C VAL A 55 -8.28 -12.42 2.30
N ASP A 56 -8.65 -13.67 2.55
CA ASP A 56 -8.93 -14.20 3.89
C ASP A 56 -7.63 -14.47 4.66
N ASP A 57 -7.72 -14.50 5.99
CA ASP A 57 -6.63 -14.85 6.89
C ASP A 57 -6.09 -16.28 6.60
N PRO A 58 -4.81 -16.44 6.21
CA PRO A 58 -4.23 -17.75 5.88
C PRO A 58 -4.10 -18.68 7.10
N ASP A 59 -4.04 -18.14 8.31
CA ASP A 59 -3.88 -18.91 9.55
C ASP A 59 -5.23 -19.37 10.14
N ASN A 60 -6.35 -18.98 9.52
CA ASN A 60 -7.70 -19.35 9.95
C ASN A 60 -8.55 -19.90 8.78
N PRO A 61 -8.38 -21.19 8.45
CA PRO A 61 -9.08 -21.84 7.34
C PRO A 61 -10.59 -21.97 7.55
#